data_AF-A0A7S2UCA9-F1
#
_entry.id   AF-A0A7S2UCA9-F1
#
_cell.length_a   1.000
_cell.length_b   1.000
_cell.length_c   1.000
_cell.angle_alpha   90.00
_cell.angle_beta   90.00
_cell.angle_gamma   90.00
#
_symmetry.space_group_name_H-M   'P 1'
#
loop_
_entity.id
_entity.type
_entity.pdbx_description
1 polymer ?
#
loop_
_entity_poly.entity_id
_entity_poly.type
_entity_poly.pdbx_seq_one_letter_code
_entity_poly.pdbx_strand_id
1 'polypeptide(L)'
;MLEPDGARERRRNLVRATELFHAYLRRMETLEDDSLFPPDLIQDYHDLLDQDEEEQEAATGTYSGRGRRTEGQARESKMKRHKMKQEAQQDVKRLQALRERSARFSGSEGFDDEDSLDRSAVLAGLKAWAVEALEELYSAPLELQMLDMHIERQDRQRLEGGLPTDHVTGERDERRKRELSGKSLELTHITQNGTTGALQFRKEELQSQVFRPGWNQPTMTLQELGDREVADARAREESQKVSEAEALHQPRRYDQLVRDGMEDNADLADASAALDRKWDQFKDENPRGSGNKMKDVGDRNF
;
A
#
# COMPACT_ATOMS: atom_id res chain seq x y z
N MET A 1 14.21 0.24 -28.22
CA MET A 1 15.36 0.36 -27.32
C MET A 1 14.99 1.40 -26.28
N LEU A 2 14.64 0.99 -25.06
CA LEU A 2 14.48 1.91 -23.93
C LEU A 2 15.88 2.19 -23.40
N GLU A 3 16.27 3.47 -23.35
CA GLU A 3 17.60 3.84 -22.91
C GLU A 3 17.86 3.36 -21.48
N PRO A 4 19.01 2.72 -21.23
CA PRO A 4 19.34 2.15 -19.93
C PRO A 4 19.68 3.20 -18.85
N ASP A 5 19.50 4.50 -19.15
CA ASP A 5 19.67 5.62 -18.22
C ASP A 5 18.36 6.20 -17.66
N GLY A 6 17.20 5.75 -18.17
CA GLY A 6 15.90 6.32 -17.77
C GLY A 6 15.59 6.20 -16.27
N ALA A 7 16.05 5.12 -15.62
CA ALA A 7 15.85 4.94 -14.17
C ALA A 7 16.70 5.90 -13.33
N ARG A 8 17.95 6.15 -13.75
CA ARG A 8 18.87 7.08 -13.08
C ARG A 8 18.40 8.52 -13.26
N GLU A 9 17.95 8.87 -14.46
CA GLU A 9 17.35 10.17 -14.74
C GLU A 9 16.05 10.39 -13.94
N ARG A 10 15.16 9.38 -13.90
CA ARG A 10 13.94 9.43 -13.08
C ARG A 10 14.25 9.64 -11.61
N ARG A 11 15.21 8.90 -11.05
CA ARG A 11 15.67 9.08 -9.67
C ARG A 11 16.15 10.51 -9.42
N ARG A 12 16.99 11.05 -10.31
CA ARG A 12 17.47 12.44 -10.20
C ARG A 12 16.32 13.44 -10.26
N ASN A 13 15.35 13.22 -11.13
CA ASN A 13 14.18 14.10 -11.26
C ASN A 13 13.29 14.04 -10.02
N LEU A 14 13.12 12.87 -9.40
CA LEU A 14 12.38 12.74 -8.14
C LEU A 14 13.07 13.45 -6.99
N VAL A 15 14.39 13.28 -6.81
CA VAL A 15 15.15 14.01 -5.79
C VAL A 15 15.01 15.52 -5.98
N ARG A 16 15.11 15.99 -7.22
CA ARG A 16 14.89 17.41 -7.52
C ARG A 16 13.44 17.84 -7.22
N ALA A 17 12.47 17.00 -7.51
CA ALA A 17 11.06 17.30 -7.24
C ALA A 17 10.79 17.38 -5.72
N THR A 18 11.31 16.46 -4.92
CA THR A 18 11.17 16.50 -3.46
C THR A 18 11.79 17.75 -2.85
N GLU A 19 12.99 18.14 -3.30
CA GLU A 19 13.63 19.40 -2.92
C GLU A 19 12.73 20.62 -3.22
N LEU A 20 12.11 20.65 -4.41
CA LEU A 20 11.20 21.71 -4.81
C LEU A 20 9.91 21.72 -3.98
N PHE A 21 9.36 20.55 -3.64
CA PHE A 21 8.18 20.44 -2.78
C PHE A 21 8.47 20.93 -1.36
N HIS A 22 9.60 20.55 -0.75
CA HIS A 22 10.03 21.10 0.54
C HIS A 22 10.24 22.61 0.48
N ALA A 23 10.88 23.11 -0.58
CA ALA A 23 11.09 24.54 -0.76
C ALA A 23 9.75 25.29 -0.89
N TYR A 24 8.78 24.73 -1.61
CA TYR A 24 7.44 25.28 -1.73
C TYR A 24 6.73 25.32 -0.37
N LEU A 25 6.69 24.21 0.36
CA LEU A 25 6.02 24.14 1.67
C LEU A 25 6.65 25.07 2.70
N ARG A 26 7.99 25.16 2.75
CA ARG A 26 8.70 26.13 3.62
C ARG A 26 8.38 27.58 3.24
N ARG A 27 8.28 27.90 1.95
CA ARG A 27 7.87 29.25 1.52
C ARG A 27 6.44 29.55 1.94
N MET A 28 5.55 28.58 1.88
CA MET A 28 4.18 28.74 2.34
C MET A 28 4.10 28.94 3.87
N GLU A 29 4.91 28.21 4.64
CA GLU A 29 5.02 28.38 6.09
C GLU A 29 5.48 29.80 6.48
N THR A 30 6.48 30.35 5.77
CA THR A 30 6.98 31.72 6.05
C THR A 30 5.97 32.83 5.79
N LEU A 31 4.88 32.56 5.07
CA LEU A 31 3.88 33.57 4.75
C LEU A 31 2.90 33.84 5.92
N GLU A 32 2.98 33.08 7.04
CA GLU A 32 2.30 33.30 8.34
C GLU A 32 0.84 33.78 8.30
N ASP A 33 0.13 33.53 7.20
CA ASP A 33 -1.27 33.88 7.05
C ASP A 33 -2.06 32.60 7.35
N ASP A 34 -2.59 32.50 8.58
CA ASP A 34 -3.42 31.37 9.05
C ASP A 34 -4.61 31.10 8.11
N SER A 35 -5.01 32.10 7.32
CA SER A 35 -6.05 31.96 6.30
C SER A 35 -5.58 31.18 5.07
N LEU A 36 -4.28 31.15 4.78
CA LEU A 36 -3.67 30.49 3.63
C LEU A 36 -3.26 29.05 3.90
N PHE A 37 -2.97 28.70 5.15
CA PHE A 37 -2.45 27.38 5.46
C PHE A 37 -3.16 26.77 6.66
N PRO A 38 -3.90 25.65 6.48
CA PRO A 38 -4.52 24.97 7.59
C PRO A 38 -3.43 24.54 8.59
N PRO A 39 -3.61 24.78 9.90
CA PRO A 39 -2.64 24.35 10.91
C PRO A 39 -2.44 22.83 10.87
N ASP A 40 -3.49 22.10 10.47
CA ASP A 40 -3.45 20.65 10.26
C ASP A 40 -2.47 20.21 9.16
N LEU A 41 -2.24 21.04 8.14
CA LEU A 41 -1.34 20.74 7.01
C LEU A 41 0.11 21.00 7.39
N ILE A 42 0.38 22.09 8.12
CA ILE A 42 1.70 22.37 8.72
C ILE A 42 2.07 21.26 9.69
N GLN A 43 1.14 20.86 10.56
CA GLN A 43 1.39 19.76 11.48
C GLN A 43 1.72 18.46 10.73
N ASP A 44 0.98 18.10 9.68
CA ASP A 44 1.27 16.87 8.90
C ASP A 44 2.61 16.97 8.13
N TYR A 45 3.05 18.19 7.80
CA TYR A 45 4.37 18.41 7.22
C TYR A 45 5.50 18.27 8.24
N HIS A 46 5.38 18.85 9.43
CA HIS A 46 6.36 18.65 10.51
C HIS A 46 6.42 17.19 10.95
N ASP A 47 5.27 16.54 11.07
CA ASP A 47 5.17 15.11 11.34
C ASP A 47 5.95 14.27 10.32
N LEU A 48 5.97 14.68 9.04
CA LEU A 48 6.76 14.04 7.99
C LEU A 48 8.25 14.31 8.16
N LEU A 49 8.65 15.54 8.47
CA LEU A 49 10.06 15.87 8.73
C LEU A 49 10.62 15.10 9.93
N ASP A 50 9.84 14.99 11.01
CA ASP A 50 10.19 14.19 12.18
C ASP A 50 10.40 12.72 11.80
N GLN A 51 9.53 12.16 10.93
CA GLN A 51 9.70 10.79 10.43
C GLN A 51 10.97 10.63 9.59
N ASP A 52 11.27 11.57 8.71
CA ASP A 52 12.46 11.53 7.87
C ASP A 52 13.75 11.64 8.72
N GLU A 53 13.73 12.46 9.78
CA GLU A 53 14.83 12.57 10.74
C GLU A 53 15.00 11.26 11.53
N GLU A 54 13.91 10.67 12.04
CA GLU A 54 13.94 9.37 12.74
C GLU A 54 14.49 8.25 11.84
N GLU A 55 14.13 8.22 10.55
CA GLU A 55 14.64 7.24 9.58
C GLU A 55 16.14 7.43 9.30
N GLN A 56 16.62 8.68 9.22
CA GLN A 56 18.05 8.99 9.06
C GLN A 56 18.85 8.63 10.32
N GLU A 57 18.33 8.90 11.51
CA GLU A 57 18.96 8.52 12.78
C GLU A 57 19.03 7.00 12.97
N ALA A 58 17.99 6.28 12.53
CA ALA A 58 17.98 4.82 12.52
C ALA A 58 19.05 4.26 11.57
N ALA A 59 19.24 4.88 10.41
CA ALA A 59 20.28 4.49 9.45
C ALA A 59 21.71 4.77 9.97
N THR A 60 21.90 5.83 10.77
CA THR A 60 23.20 6.18 11.37
C THR A 60 23.48 5.43 12.68
N GLY A 61 22.53 4.64 13.19
CA GLY A 61 22.69 3.82 14.39
C GLY A 61 22.65 4.59 15.72
N THR A 62 22.16 5.83 15.71
CA THR A 62 22.13 6.73 16.89
C THR A 62 20.77 6.71 17.61
N TYR A 63 19.78 6.04 17.02
CA TYR A 63 18.37 6.17 17.40
C TYR A 63 17.99 5.56 18.75
N SER A 64 17.31 6.36 19.59
CA SER A 64 16.69 5.96 20.85
C SER A 64 15.15 5.97 20.77
N GLY A 65 14.59 5.12 19.90
CA GLY A 65 13.27 4.51 20.07
C GLY A 65 12.05 5.41 20.40
N ARG A 66 11.57 6.20 19.44
CA ARG A 66 10.12 6.42 19.24
C ARG A 66 9.54 5.28 18.38
N GLY A 67 8.35 4.82 18.76
CA GLY A 67 7.71 3.66 18.13
C GLY A 67 7.20 3.98 16.74
N ARG A 68 7.53 3.11 15.77
CA ARG A 68 6.99 3.13 14.40
C ARG A 68 5.46 3.29 14.44
N ARG A 69 4.90 4.23 13.66
CA ARG A 69 3.45 4.46 13.58
C ARG A 69 2.71 3.14 13.38
N THR A 70 1.64 2.94 14.14
CA THR A 70 0.79 1.75 13.98
C THR A 70 0.10 1.77 12.62
N GLU A 71 -0.25 0.60 12.07
CA GLU A 71 -0.97 0.51 10.78
C GLU A 71 -2.28 1.31 10.79
N GLY A 72 -2.96 1.37 11.95
CA GLY A 72 -4.15 2.19 12.15
C GLY A 72 -3.88 3.69 12.00
N GLN A 73 -2.83 4.20 12.65
CA GLN A 73 -2.42 5.61 12.55
C GLN A 73 -1.99 5.97 11.13
N ALA A 74 -1.22 5.11 10.46
CA ALA A 74 -0.79 5.36 9.08
C ALA A 74 -1.99 5.45 8.11
N ARG A 75 -2.99 4.57 8.30
CA ARG A 75 -4.23 4.62 7.52
C ARG A 75 -5.03 5.89 7.81
N GLU A 76 -5.13 6.29 9.07
CA GLU A 76 -5.84 7.50 9.49
C GLU A 76 -5.21 8.77 8.89
N SER A 77 -3.88 8.92 8.96
CA SER A 77 -3.17 10.04 8.31
C SER A 77 -3.43 10.07 6.81
N LYS A 78 -3.45 8.92 6.13
CA LYS A 78 -3.78 8.83 4.70
C LYS A 78 -5.22 9.27 4.41
N MET A 79 -6.19 8.85 5.24
CA MET A 79 -7.58 9.29 5.11
C MET A 79 -7.72 10.79 5.36
N LYS A 80 -7.01 11.34 6.35
CA LYS A 80 -6.97 12.78 6.65
C LYS A 80 -6.50 13.58 5.43
N ARG A 81 -5.36 13.20 4.84
CA ARG A 81 -4.82 13.85 3.62
C ARG A 81 -5.78 13.76 2.44
N HIS A 82 -6.34 12.58 2.19
CA HIS A 82 -7.30 12.41 1.10
C HIS A 82 -8.53 13.30 1.28
N LYS A 83 -9.04 13.43 2.51
CA LYS A 83 -10.15 14.34 2.84
C LYS A 83 -9.76 15.80 2.57
N MET A 84 -8.59 16.23 3.04
CA MET A 84 -8.07 17.59 2.78
C MET A 84 -7.94 17.89 1.28
N LYS A 85 -7.44 16.92 0.50
CA LYS A 85 -7.33 17.05 -0.96
C LYS A 85 -8.69 17.24 -1.60
N GLN A 86 -9.69 16.45 -1.19
CA GLN A 86 -11.05 16.58 -1.69
C GLN A 86 -11.64 17.95 -1.37
N GLU A 87 -11.49 18.43 -0.14
CA GLU A 87 -11.98 19.74 0.30
C GLU A 87 -11.32 20.87 -0.51
N ALA A 88 -9.98 20.87 -0.60
CA ALA A 88 -9.25 21.89 -1.37
C ALA A 88 -9.63 21.87 -2.86
N GLN A 89 -9.82 20.69 -3.47
CA GLN A 89 -10.26 20.58 -4.86
C GLN A 89 -11.72 21.04 -5.07
N GLN A 90 -12.59 20.78 -4.10
CA GLN A 90 -13.97 21.27 -4.14
C GLN A 90 -14.02 22.80 -4.05
N ASP A 91 -13.20 23.40 -3.18
CA ASP A 91 -13.11 24.85 -3.03
C ASP A 91 -12.59 25.53 -4.30
N VAL A 92 -11.55 24.97 -4.93
CA VAL A 92 -11.05 25.47 -6.22
C VAL A 92 -12.14 25.41 -7.28
N LYS A 93 -12.85 24.28 -7.40
CA LYS A 93 -13.97 24.14 -8.37
C LYS A 93 -15.11 25.12 -8.09
N ARG A 94 -15.45 25.32 -6.82
CA ARG A 94 -16.49 26.27 -6.39
C ARG A 94 -16.12 27.68 -6.80
N LEU A 95 -14.90 28.13 -6.51
CA LEU A 95 -14.44 29.48 -6.82
C LEU A 95 -14.29 29.69 -8.33
N GLN A 96 -13.83 28.68 -9.06
CA GLN A 96 -13.81 28.72 -10.53
C GLN A 96 -15.22 28.84 -11.12
N ALA A 97 -16.20 28.10 -10.60
CA ALA A 97 -17.60 28.21 -11.05
C ALA A 97 -18.20 29.59 -10.74
N LEU A 98 -17.86 30.18 -9.59
CA LEU A 98 -18.27 31.55 -9.26
C LEU A 98 -17.63 32.57 -10.20
N ARG A 99 -16.35 32.38 -10.54
CA ARG A 99 -15.63 33.23 -11.50
C ARG A 99 -16.25 33.17 -12.88
N GLU A 100 -16.54 31.97 -13.39
CA GLU A 100 -17.21 31.78 -14.67
C GLU A 100 -18.62 32.39 -14.69
N ARG A 101 -19.36 32.29 -13.57
CA ARG A 101 -20.66 32.93 -13.45
C ARG A 101 -20.54 34.44 -13.44
N SER A 102 -19.59 35.00 -12.69
CA SER A 102 -19.33 36.44 -12.64
C SER A 102 -19.01 36.98 -14.03
N ALA A 103 -18.11 36.32 -14.76
CA ALA A 103 -17.71 36.68 -16.11
C ALA A 103 -18.88 36.68 -17.13
N ARG A 104 -19.94 35.89 -16.90
CA ARG A 104 -21.15 35.87 -17.75
C ARG A 104 -22.13 37.00 -17.45
N PHE A 105 -22.06 37.59 -16.25
CA PHE A 105 -23.01 38.59 -15.74
C PHE A 105 -22.39 39.99 -15.54
N SER A 106 -21.11 40.20 -15.90
CA SER A 106 -20.33 41.43 -15.63
C SER A 106 -20.71 42.68 -16.44
N GLY A 107 -22.00 42.85 -16.74
CA GLY A 107 -22.56 44.08 -17.31
C GLY A 107 -23.22 45.02 -16.29
N SER A 108 -23.18 44.72 -14.99
CA SER A 108 -23.90 45.48 -13.95
C SER A 108 -23.02 45.65 -12.71
N GLU A 109 -22.59 46.90 -12.49
CA GLU A 109 -21.99 47.50 -11.29
C GLU A 109 -21.61 46.57 -10.12
N GLY A 110 -20.30 46.39 -9.91
CA GLY A 110 -19.75 45.67 -8.74
C GLY A 110 -18.22 45.55 -8.80
N PHE A 111 -17.52 46.67 -8.93
CA PHE A 111 -16.06 46.71 -9.15
C PHE A 111 -15.21 46.27 -7.95
N ASP A 112 -15.81 45.96 -6.79
CA ASP A 112 -15.08 45.59 -5.56
C ASP A 112 -15.06 44.06 -5.27
N ASP A 113 -15.92 43.26 -5.89
CA ASP A 113 -16.04 41.82 -5.57
C ASP A 113 -15.20 40.90 -6.49
N GLU A 114 -14.84 41.35 -7.70
CA GLU A 114 -14.14 40.52 -8.69
C GLU A 114 -12.66 40.31 -8.33
N ASP A 115 -11.94 41.36 -7.92
CA ASP A 115 -10.56 41.27 -7.44
C ASP A 115 -10.45 40.42 -6.16
N SER A 116 -11.47 40.49 -5.29
CA SER A 116 -11.57 39.66 -4.09
C SER A 116 -11.78 38.18 -4.45
N LEU A 117 -12.61 37.90 -5.45
CA LEU A 117 -12.87 36.55 -5.95
C LEU A 117 -11.63 35.96 -6.63
N ASP A 118 -10.96 36.71 -7.48
CA ASP A 118 -9.75 36.27 -8.18
C ASP A 118 -8.61 35.98 -7.19
N ARG A 119 -8.42 36.85 -6.19
CA ARG A 119 -7.51 36.57 -5.08
C ARG A 119 -7.89 35.28 -4.36
N SER A 120 -9.15 35.12 -3.96
CA SER A 120 -9.61 33.92 -3.25
C SER A 120 -9.39 32.63 -4.05
N ALA A 121 -9.57 32.68 -5.38
CA ALA A 121 -9.36 31.55 -6.26
C ALA A 121 -7.87 31.15 -6.35
N VAL A 122 -6.97 32.15 -6.45
CA VAL A 122 -5.52 31.90 -6.44
C VAL A 122 -5.09 31.28 -5.10
N LEU A 123 -5.57 31.82 -3.99
CA LEU A 123 -5.24 31.31 -2.66
C LEU A 123 -5.74 29.87 -2.44
N ALA A 124 -6.95 29.55 -2.91
CA ALA A 124 -7.46 28.18 -2.89
C ALA A 124 -6.63 27.24 -3.78
N GLY A 125 -6.15 27.74 -4.93
CA GLY A 125 -5.23 27.00 -5.80
C GLY A 125 -3.90 26.67 -5.11
N LEU A 126 -3.29 27.65 -4.44
CA LEU A 126 -2.06 27.46 -3.67
C LEU A 126 -2.23 26.40 -2.57
N LYS A 127 -3.36 26.44 -1.86
CA LYS A 127 -3.72 25.41 -0.87
C LYS A 127 -3.81 24.02 -1.49
N ALA A 128 -4.52 23.88 -2.61
CA ALA A 128 -4.66 22.60 -3.29
C ALA A 128 -3.30 22.05 -3.72
N TRP A 129 -2.41 22.89 -4.24
CA TRP A 129 -1.05 22.50 -4.62
C TRP A 129 -0.18 22.14 -3.42
N ALA A 130 -0.39 22.76 -2.25
CA ALA A 130 0.32 22.41 -1.03
C ALA A 130 -0.07 21.01 -0.51
N VAL A 131 -1.37 20.68 -0.54
CA VAL A 131 -1.83 19.34 -0.21
C VAL A 131 -1.29 18.31 -1.20
N GLU A 132 -1.25 18.63 -2.49
CA GLU A 132 -0.70 17.75 -3.52
C GLU A 132 0.81 17.54 -3.37
N ALA A 133 1.58 18.61 -3.12
CA ALA A 133 3.00 18.52 -2.83
C ALA A 133 3.29 17.64 -1.61
N LEU A 134 2.48 17.74 -0.55
CA LEU A 134 2.60 16.89 0.62
C LEU A 134 2.32 15.40 0.29
N GLU A 135 1.29 15.11 -0.50
CA GLU A 135 1.03 13.73 -0.94
C GLU A 135 2.20 13.15 -1.75
N GLU A 136 2.81 13.96 -2.62
CA GLU A 136 3.99 13.55 -3.40
C GLU A 136 5.24 13.34 -2.52
N LEU A 137 5.40 14.09 -1.44
CA LEU A 137 6.46 13.84 -0.46
C LEU A 137 6.28 12.51 0.27
N TYR A 138 5.05 12.08 0.55
CA TYR A 138 4.78 10.75 1.11
C TYR A 138 4.98 9.61 0.10
N SER A 139 4.79 9.87 -1.20
CA SER A 139 4.91 8.84 -2.25
C SER A 139 6.35 8.66 -2.75
N ALA A 140 7.12 9.75 -2.83
CA ALA A 140 8.44 9.78 -3.44
C ALA A 140 9.47 8.83 -2.79
N PRO A 141 9.54 8.65 -1.45
CA PRO A 141 10.49 7.72 -0.84
C PRO A 141 10.31 6.27 -1.29
N LEU A 142 9.06 5.83 -1.47
CA LEU A 142 8.75 4.49 -1.96
C LEU A 142 9.23 4.30 -3.40
N GLU A 143 9.03 5.31 -4.25
CA GLU A 143 9.53 5.27 -5.63
C GLU A 143 11.06 5.31 -5.69
N LEU A 144 11.70 6.16 -4.88
CA LEU A 144 13.15 6.24 -4.77
C LEU A 144 13.76 4.90 -4.35
N GLN A 145 13.19 4.24 -3.35
CA GLN A 145 13.63 2.91 -2.91
C GLN A 145 13.52 1.87 -4.04
N MET A 146 12.42 1.88 -4.79
CA MET A 146 12.24 0.97 -5.93
C MET A 146 13.26 1.25 -7.05
N LEU A 147 13.54 2.53 -7.32
CA LEU A 147 14.51 2.94 -8.33
C LEU A 147 15.93 2.60 -7.91
N ASP A 148 16.28 2.76 -6.64
CA ASP A 148 17.59 2.36 -6.09
C ASP A 148 17.81 0.85 -6.28
N MET A 149 16.84 0.01 -5.88
CA MET A 149 16.91 -1.43 -6.12
C MET A 149 17.04 -1.78 -7.61
N HIS A 150 16.34 -1.05 -8.49
CA HIS A 150 16.41 -1.27 -9.92
C HIS A 150 17.79 -0.91 -10.49
N ILE A 151 18.35 0.23 -10.08
CA ILE A 151 19.69 0.69 -10.49
C ILE A 151 20.75 -0.28 -10.00
N GLU A 152 20.71 -0.69 -8.73
CA GLU A 152 21.64 -1.68 -8.17
C GLU A 152 21.59 -3.01 -8.94
N ARG A 153 20.39 -3.49 -9.28
CA ARG A 153 20.22 -4.70 -10.08
C ARG A 153 20.81 -4.55 -11.48
N GLN A 154 20.56 -3.41 -12.14
CA GLN A 154 21.14 -3.13 -13.45
C GLN A 154 22.67 -3.07 -13.39
N ASP A 155 23.22 -2.42 -12.36
CA ASP A 155 24.67 -2.26 -12.19
C ASP A 155 25.34 -3.60 -11.94
N ARG A 156 24.72 -4.48 -11.13
CA ARG A 156 25.19 -5.86 -10.94
C ARG A 156 25.19 -6.64 -12.25
N GLN A 157 24.12 -6.54 -13.05
CA GLN A 157 24.04 -7.21 -14.36
C GLN A 157 25.07 -6.68 -15.38
N ARG A 158 25.41 -5.39 -15.31
CA ARG A 158 26.46 -4.78 -16.15
C ARG A 158 27.86 -5.23 -15.72
N LEU A 159 28.13 -5.29 -14.41
CA LEU A 159 29.42 -5.69 -13.85
C LEU A 159 29.70 -7.18 -14.03
N GLU A 160 28.68 -8.05 -13.92
CA GLU A 160 28.80 -9.50 -14.13
C GLU A 160 28.84 -9.90 -15.61
N GLY A 161 28.84 -8.93 -16.53
CA GLY A 161 29.18 -9.17 -17.93
C GLY A 161 28.23 -10.12 -18.65
N GLY A 162 26.91 -9.86 -18.63
CA GLY A 162 25.98 -10.39 -19.63
C GLY A 162 25.95 -11.92 -19.82
N LEU A 163 26.45 -12.73 -18.89
CA LEU A 163 26.10 -14.13 -18.85
C LEU A 163 24.69 -14.23 -18.26
N PRO A 164 23.73 -14.93 -18.92
CA PRO A 164 22.48 -15.25 -18.29
C PRO A 164 22.82 -16.16 -17.11
N THR A 165 22.80 -15.61 -15.90
CA THR A 165 22.79 -16.38 -14.65
C THR A 165 21.41 -17.03 -14.54
N ASP A 166 21.16 -18.01 -15.40
CA ASP A 166 20.34 -19.15 -15.02
C ASP A 166 21.15 -19.89 -13.94
N HIS A 167 20.47 -20.25 -12.85
CA HIS A 167 20.99 -20.77 -11.56
C HIS A 167 21.34 -19.64 -10.57
N VAL A 168 20.68 -19.46 -9.42
CA VAL A 168 20.11 -20.41 -8.43
C VAL A 168 19.05 -19.64 -7.62
N THR A 169 17.79 -20.08 -7.57
CA THR A 169 17.31 -20.91 -6.44
C THR A 169 16.60 -22.16 -6.93
N GLY A 170 17.39 -23.17 -7.28
CA GLY A 170 16.91 -24.54 -7.39
C GLY A 170 16.75 -25.14 -6.00
N GLU A 171 15.56 -25.00 -5.39
CA GLU A 171 15.10 -25.90 -4.32
C GLU A 171 13.57 -25.84 -4.05
N ARG A 172 12.78 -25.23 -4.95
CA ARG A 172 11.31 -25.20 -4.83
C ARG A 172 10.52 -25.65 -6.06
N ASP A 173 11.18 -26.05 -7.15
CA ASP A 173 10.49 -26.44 -8.40
C ASP A 173 10.42 -27.96 -8.67
N GLU A 174 10.81 -28.80 -7.72
CA GLU A 174 10.63 -30.27 -7.80
C GLU A 174 9.15 -30.72 -7.81
N ARG A 175 8.19 -29.82 -7.52
CA ARG A 175 6.74 -30.12 -7.59
C ARG A 175 6.04 -29.64 -8.87
N ARG A 176 6.77 -29.11 -9.85
CA ARG A 176 6.23 -28.79 -11.18
C ARG A 176 6.94 -29.56 -12.27
N LYS A 177 7.01 -30.90 -12.13
CA LYS A 177 6.88 -31.77 -13.32
C LYS A 177 5.48 -31.55 -13.90
N ARG A 178 5.31 -30.45 -14.65
CA ARG A 178 4.25 -30.35 -15.64
C ARG A 178 4.44 -31.58 -16.52
N GLU A 179 3.48 -32.49 -16.48
CA GLU A 179 3.34 -33.49 -17.52
C GLU A 179 3.25 -32.72 -18.84
N LEU A 180 4.37 -32.69 -19.56
CA LEU A 180 4.40 -32.24 -20.94
C LEU A 180 3.45 -33.19 -21.67
N SER A 181 2.23 -32.70 -21.89
CA SER A 181 1.26 -33.32 -22.78
C SER A 181 2.02 -33.81 -24.00
N GLY A 182 1.96 -35.12 -24.25
CA GLY A 182 2.75 -35.88 -25.23
C GLY A 182 2.47 -35.51 -26.68
N LYS A 183 2.61 -34.25 -27.03
CA LYS A 183 2.75 -33.76 -28.39
C LYS A 183 4.20 -33.39 -28.57
N SER A 184 4.97 -34.36 -29.06
CA SER A 184 6.24 -34.12 -29.73
C SER A 184 6.09 -32.93 -30.68
N LEU A 185 7.09 -32.05 -30.73
CA LEU A 185 7.19 -31.04 -31.78
C LEU A 185 6.95 -31.70 -33.14
N GLU A 186 5.79 -31.43 -33.75
CA GLU A 186 5.57 -31.80 -35.14
C GLU A 186 6.48 -30.91 -35.97
N LEU A 187 7.56 -31.52 -36.45
CA LEU A 187 8.47 -30.92 -37.40
C LEU A 187 7.63 -30.51 -38.61
N THR A 188 7.51 -29.20 -38.87
CA THR A 188 6.81 -28.71 -40.06
C THR A 188 7.50 -29.32 -41.27
N HIS A 189 6.82 -30.25 -41.93
CA HIS A 189 7.32 -30.90 -43.14
C HIS A 189 7.37 -29.85 -44.26
N ILE A 190 8.54 -29.21 -44.41
CA ILE A 190 8.78 -28.28 -45.51
C ILE A 190 9.01 -29.14 -46.76
N THR A 191 8.00 -29.22 -47.63
CA THR A 191 8.16 -29.91 -48.91
C THR A 191 8.79 -28.97 -49.93
N GLN A 192 9.94 -29.38 -50.47
CA GLN A 192 10.63 -28.68 -51.55
C GLN A 192 10.06 -29.15 -52.89
N ASN A 193 9.62 -28.23 -53.75
CA ASN A 193 9.21 -28.60 -55.10
C ASN A 193 10.42 -29.04 -55.93
N GLY A 194 10.40 -30.29 -56.40
CA GLY A 194 11.54 -30.95 -57.08
C GLY A 194 12.02 -30.31 -58.39
N THR A 195 11.27 -29.35 -58.95
CA THR A 195 11.61 -28.73 -60.25
C THR A 195 12.12 -27.29 -60.12
N THR A 196 11.76 -26.58 -59.06
CA THR A 196 12.09 -25.14 -58.92
C THR A 196 12.80 -24.81 -57.61
N GLY A 197 12.98 -25.78 -56.71
CA GLY A 197 13.70 -25.62 -55.45
C GLY A 197 13.02 -24.73 -54.40
N ALA A 198 11.89 -24.10 -54.72
CA ALA A 198 11.14 -23.24 -53.81
C ALA A 198 10.41 -24.06 -52.74
N LEU A 199 10.52 -23.61 -51.48
CA LEU A 199 9.88 -24.22 -50.30
C LEU A 199 8.40 -23.82 -50.27
N GLN A 200 7.49 -24.79 -50.24
CA GLN A 200 6.06 -24.53 -50.06
C GLN A 200 5.69 -24.60 -48.59
N PHE A 201 5.34 -23.45 -48.00
CA PHE A 201 4.71 -23.39 -46.68
C PHE A 201 3.19 -23.39 -46.86
N ARG A 202 2.45 -24.23 -46.12
CA ARG A 202 0.99 -24.07 -46.03
C ARG A 202 0.69 -22.79 -45.24
N LYS A 203 0.36 -21.73 -45.98
CA LYS A 203 0.14 -20.37 -45.45
C LYS A 203 -0.92 -20.33 -44.34
N GLU A 204 -1.91 -21.22 -44.40
CA GLU A 204 -3.00 -21.36 -43.43
C GLU A 204 -2.50 -21.79 -42.03
N GLU A 205 -1.51 -22.69 -41.98
CA GLU A 205 -0.92 -23.19 -40.73
C GLU A 205 -0.10 -22.12 -40.02
N LEU A 206 0.69 -21.35 -40.79
CA LEU A 206 1.45 -20.20 -40.27
C LEU A 206 0.52 -19.08 -39.79
N GLN A 207 -0.55 -18.76 -40.55
CA GLN A 207 -1.51 -17.73 -40.13
C GLN A 207 -2.21 -18.07 -38.81
N SER A 208 -2.47 -19.36 -38.55
CA SER A 208 -3.10 -19.80 -37.29
C SER A 208 -2.22 -19.66 -36.04
N GLN A 209 -0.90 -19.47 -36.23
CA GLN A 209 0.08 -19.40 -35.14
C GLN A 209 0.54 -17.98 -34.80
N VAL A 210 0.34 -17.01 -35.70
CA VAL A 210 0.90 -15.64 -35.56
C VAL A 210 0.18 -14.77 -34.51
N PHE A 211 -1.01 -15.17 -34.06
CA PHE A 211 -1.78 -14.40 -33.06
C PHE A 211 -2.15 -15.19 -31.81
N ARG A 212 -1.31 -16.16 -31.41
CA ARG A 212 -1.48 -16.83 -30.12
C ARG A 212 -0.79 -16.04 -29.01
N PRO A 213 -1.48 -15.69 -27.91
CA PRO A 213 -0.82 -15.13 -26.74
C PRO A 213 0.29 -16.07 -26.26
N GLY A 214 1.51 -15.54 -26.10
CA GLY A 214 2.69 -16.32 -25.68
C GLY A 214 2.67 -16.79 -24.23
N TRP A 215 1.54 -16.62 -23.54
CA TRP A 215 1.32 -17.04 -22.17
C TRP A 215 0.06 -17.90 -22.08
N ASN A 216 0.02 -18.81 -21.11
CA ASN A 216 -1.17 -19.60 -20.82
C ASN A 216 -2.29 -18.65 -20.40
N GLN A 217 -3.37 -18.62 -21.18
CA GLN A 217 -4.57 -17.88 -20.79
C GLN A 217 -5.15 -18.51 -19.51
N PRO A 218 -5.81 -17.71 -18.65
CA PRO A 218 -6.61 -18.25 -17.57
C PRO A 218 -7.57 -19.31 -18.11
N THR A 219 -7.54 -20.50 -17.53
CA THR A 219 -8.43 -21.61 -17.92
C THR A 219 -9.86 -21.43 -17.39
N MET A 220 -10.11 -20.31 -16.71
CA MET A 220 -11.34 -20.01 -16.02
C MET A 220 -11.79 -18.61 -16.42
N THR A 221 -13.08 -18.44 -16.61
CA THR A 221 -13.70 -17.16 -16.94
C THR A 221 -13.76 -16.24 -15.73
N LEU A 222 -13.90 -14.93 -15.99
CA LEU A 222 -14.01 -13.91 -14.94
C LEU A 222 -15.26 -14.13 -14.06
N GLN A 223 -16.33 -14.65 -14.64
CA GLN A 223 -17.56 -15.00 -13.92
C GLN A 223 -17.32 -16.20 -12.98
N GLU A 224 -16.69 -17.27 -13.46
CA GLU A 224 -16.35 -18.43 -12.63
C GLU A 224 -15.39 -18.07 -11.49
N LEU A 225 -14.50 -17.07 -11.68
CA LEU A 225 -13.70 -16.51 -10.58
C LEU A 225 -14.58 -15.84 -9.53
N GLY A 226 -15.50 -14.98 -9.96
CA GLY A 226 -16.44 -14.30 -9.06
C GLY A 226 -17.30 -15.27 -8.27
N ASP A 227 -17.81 -16.32 -8.92
CA ASP A 227 -18.60 -17.35 -8.26
C ASP A 227 -17.80 -18.11 -7.19
N ARG A 228 -16.51 -18.39 -7.45
CA ARG A 228 -15.61 -18.99 -6.45
C ARG A 228 -15.32 -18.07 -5.27
N GLU A 229 -15.07 -16.79 -5.53
CA GLU A 229 -14.82 -15.83 -4.46
C GLU A 229 -16.04 -15.65 -3.54
N VAL A 230 -17.24 -15.63 -4.12
CA VAL A 230 -18.50 -15.58 -3.36
C VAL A 230 -18.72 -16.87 -2.56
N ALA A 231 -18.44 -18.03 -3.15
CA ALA A 231 -18.54 -19.31 -2.44
C ALA A 231 -17.55 -19.38 -1.26
N ASP A 232 -16.30 -18.96 -1.47
CA ASP A 232 -15.28 -18.90 -0.42
C ASP A 232 -15.65 -17.89 0.66
N ALA A 233 -16.20 -16.73 0.29
CA ALA A 233 -16.68 -15.74 1.26
C ALA A 233 -17.79 -16.31 2.15
N ARG A 234 -18.77 -17.00 1.57
CA ARG A 234 -19.84 -17.67 2.32
C ARG A 234 -19.29 -18.77 3.22
N ALA A 235 -18.37 -19.60 2.72
CA ALA A 235 -17.74 -20.65 3.52
C ALA A 235 -16.98 -20.08 4.72
N ARG A 236 -16.28 -18.95 4.56
CA ARG A 236 -15.62 -18.25 5.66
C ARG A 236 -16.65 -17.73 6.67
N GLU A 237 -17.71 -17.08 6.22
CA GLU A 237 -18.77 -16.56 7.08
C GLU A 237 -19.45 -17.69 7.88
N GLU A 238 -19.76 -18.81 7.24
CA GLU A 238 -20.32 -19.99 7.90
C GLU A 238 -19.34 -20.58 8.93
N SER A 239 -18.06 -20.70 8.57
CA SER A 239 -17.03 -21.19 9.50
C SER A 239 -16.85 -20.26 10.72
N GLN A 240 -16.96 -18.94 10.53
CA GLN A 240 -16.90 -17.97 11.61
C GLN A 240 -18.13 -18.08 12.52
N LYS A 241 -19.34 -18.17 11.95
CA LYS A 241 -20.57 -18.34 12.75
C LYS A 241 -20.54 -19.62 13.57
N VAL A 242 -20.08 -20.73 13.00
CA VAL A 242 -19.93 -22.00 13.73
C VAL A 242 -18.88 -21.86 14.82
N SER A 243 -17.72 -21.29 14.51
CA SER A 243 -16.66 -21.07 15.50
C SER A 243 -17.10 -20.13 16.62
N GLU A 244 -17.88 -19.09 16.34
CA GLU A 244 -18.41 -18.15 17.34
C GLU A 244 -19.42 -18.85 18.26
N ALA A 245 -20.34 -19.64 17.68
CA ALA A 245 -21.31 -20.41 18.44
C ALA A 245 -20.65 -21.48 19.33
N GLU A 246 -19.64 -22.18 18.81
CA GLU A 246 -18.86 -23.14 19.60
C GLU A 246 -18.06 -22.43 20.69
N ALA A 247 -17.47 -21.28 20.38
CA ALA A 247 -16.62 -20.56 21.32
C ALA A 247 -17.41 -19.96 22.50
N LEU A 248 -18.73 -19.75 22.39
CA LEU A 248 -19.59 -19.36 23.53
C LEU A 248 -19.64 -20.44 24.63
N HIS A 249 -19.48 -21.71 24.24
CA HIS A 249 -19.52 -22.85 25.17
C HIS A 249 -18.13 -23.32 25.60
N GLN A 250 -17.07 -22.66 25.15
CA GLN A 250 -15.70 -22.97 25.56
C GLN A 250 -15.35 -22.21 26.85
N PRO A 251 -14.54 -22.81 27.73
CA PRO A 251 -14.08 -22.13 28.93
C PRO A 251 -13.15 -20.97 28.55
N ARG A 252 -13.45 -19.78 29.07
CA ARG A 252 -12.70 -18.54 28.82
C ARG A 252 -12.25 -17.96 30.17
N ARG A 253 -11.71 -16.75 30.18
CA ARG A 253 -11.43 -16.06 31.45
C ARG A 253 -12.71 -15.56 32.08
N TYR A 254 -12.76 -15.52 33.41
CA TYR A 254 -13.97 -15.15 34.14
C TYR A 254 -14.51 -13.76 33.74
N ASP A 255 -13.62 -12.77 33.55
CA ASP A 255 -14.00 -11.42 33.09
C ASP A 255 -14.78 -11.40 31.76
N GLN A 256 -14.50 -12.36 30.88
CA GLN A 256 -15.18 -12.49 29.58
C GLN A 256 -16.57 -13.11 29.75
N LEU A 257 -16.73 -14.07 30.66
CA LEU A 257 -18.04 -14.66 31.00
C LEU A 257 -18.98 -13.60 31.60
N VAL A 258 -18.46 -12.72 32.46
CA VAL A 258 -19.25 -11.61 33.05
C VAL A 258 -19.74 -10.65 31.97
N ARG A 259 -18.87 -10.28 31.02
CA ARG A 259 -19.23 -9.40 29.90
C ARG A 259 -20.32 -9.99 29.01
N ASP A 260 -20.28 -11.30 28.80
CA ASP A 260 -21.23 -12.02 27.96
C ASP A 260 -22.50 -12.47 28.74
N GLY A 261 -22.58 -12.17 30.04
CA GLY A 261 -23.74 -12.48 30.89
C GLY A 261 -23.92 -13.98 31.19
N MET A 262 -22.84 -14.77 31.12
CA MET A 262 -22.86 -16.23 31.31
C MET A 262 -22.25 -16.67 32.66
N GLU A 263 -22.17 -15.75 33.63
CA GLU A 263 -21.61 -16.00 34.97
C GLU A 263 -22.41 -17.03 35.78
N ASP A 264 -23.70 -17.20 35.49
CA ASP A 264 -24.60 -18.13 36.19
C ASP A 264 -24.44 -19.59 35.75
N ASN A 265 -23.67 -19.87 34.69
CA ASN A 265 -23.44 -21.24 34.23
C ASN A 265 -22.31 -21.90 35.04
N ALA A 266 -22.69 -22.72 36.03
CA ALA A 266 -21.78 -23.36 36.98
C ALA A 266 -20.61 -24.12 36.31
N ASP A 267 -20.88 -24.87 35.24
CA ASP A 267 -19.85 -25.66 34.55
C ASP A 267 -18.81 -24.76 33.86
N LEU A 268 -19.25 -23.64 33.26
CA LEU A 268 -18.36 -22.67 32.61
C LEU A 268 -17.60 -21.84 33.64
N ALA A 269 -18.23 -21.46 34.75
CA ALA A 269 -17.61 -20.71 35.83
C ALA A 269 -16.47 -21.51 36.48
N ASP A 270 -16.70 -22.79 36.77
CA ASP A 270 -15.70 -23.68 37.36
C ASP A 270 -14.51 -23.92 36.40
N ALA A 271 -14.79 -24.14 35.11
CA ALA A 271 -13.75 -24.32 34.10
C ALA A 271 -12.93 -23.03 33.87
N SER A 272 -13.57 -21.86 33.93
CA SER A 272 -12.92 -20.55 33.83
C SER A 272 -12.02 -20.29 35.05
N ALA A 273 -12.49 -20.59 36.26
CA ALA A 273 -11.69 -20.50 37.47
C ALA A 273 -10.45 -21.41 37.43
N ALA A 274 -10.56 -22.60 36.84
CA ALA A 274 -9.42 -23.49 36.62
C ALA A 274 -8.41 -22.93 35.59
N LEU A 275 -8.88 -22.23 34.56
CA LEU A 275 -8.01 -21.55 33.58
C LEU A 275 -7.29 -20.36 34.19
N ASP A 276 -7.98 -19.54 34.99
CA ASP A 276 -7.37 -18.37 35.64
C ASP A 276 -6.27 -18.81 36.63
N ARG A 277 -6.50 -19.88 37.41
CA ARG A 277 -5.44 -20.48 38.26
C ARG A 277 -4.24 -20.98 37.47
N LYS A 278 -4.46 -21.66 36.34
CA LYS A 278 -3.36 -22.12 35.46
C LYS A 278 -2.60 -20.94 34.86
N TRP A 279 -3.29 -19.85 34.56
CA TRP A 279 -2.68 -18.65 34.04
C TRP A 279 -1.83 -17.94 35.10
N ASP A 280 -2.30 -17.88 36.34
CA ASP A 280 -1.53 -17.35 37.46
C ASP A 280 -0.28 -18.21 37.73
N GLN A 281 -0.45 -19.53 37.78
CA GLN A 281 0.69 -20.45 37.89
C GLN A 281 1.70 -20.27 36.75
N PHE A 282 1.23 -20.12 35.51
CA PHE A 282 2.11 -19.86 34.37
C PHE A 282 2.86 -18.52 34.50
N LYS A 283 2.20 -17.45 34.98
CA LYS A 283 2.86 -16.15 35.22
C LYS A 283 3.91 -16.25 36.31
N ASP A 284 3.65 -17.01 37.37
CA ASP A 284 4.59 -17.26 38.47
C ASP A 284 5.83 -18.03 37.98
N GLU A 285 5.62 -19.07 37.14
CA GLU A 285 6.69 -19.85 36.51
C GLU A 285 7.47 -19.06 35.45
N ASN A 286 6.86 -18.02 34.84
CA ASN A 286 7.44 -17.21 33.77
C ASN A 286 7.60 -15.73 34.20
N PRO A 287 8.57 -15.41 35.08
CA PRO A 287 8.76 -14.07 35.64
C PRO A 287 9.23 -13.02 34.63
N ARG A 288 9.64 -13.42 33.41
CA ARG A 288 10.05 -12.52 32.32
C ARG A 288 9.28 -12.87 31.05
N GLY A 289 8.15 -12.18 30.83
CA GLY A 289 7.30 -12.39 29.66
C GLY A 289 6.40 -11.19 29.37
N SER A 290 5.84 -11.13 28.15
CA SER A 290 4.99 -10.02 27.68
C SER A 290 3.71 -9.80 28.51
N GLY A 291 3.31 -10.79 29.31
CA GLY A 291 2.17 -10.73 30.24
C GLY A 291 2.49 -10.35 31.69
N ASN A 292 3.77 -10.15 32.06
CA ASN A 292 4.20 -9.91 33.45
C ASN A 292 4.83 -8.51 33.60
N LYS A 293 4.15 -7.46 33.10
CA LYS A 293 4.67 -6.07 33.04
C LYS A 293 4.38 -5.24 34.29
N MET A 294 3.36 -5.60 35.07
CA MET A 294 3.13 -5.06 36.40
C MET A 294 3.93 -5.97 37.34
N LYS A 295 4.93 -5.44 38.05
CA LYS A 295 5.55 -6.22 39.13
C LYS A 295 4.41 -6.64 40.05
N ASP A 296 4.20 -7.94 40.20
CA ASP A 296 3.40 -8.48 41.29
C ASP A 296 4.19 -8.17 42.57
N VAL A 297 4.10 -6.92 43.02
CA VAL A 297 4.55 -6.48 44.33
C VAL A 297 3.46 -6.98 45.25
N GLY A 298 3.48 -8.29 45.49
CA GLY A 298 2.71 -8.87 46.58
C GLY A 298 2.97 -8.03 47.81
N ASP A 299 1.88 -7.64 48.49
CA ASP A 299 1.87 -6.97 49.77
C ASP A 299 2.86 -7.66 50.71
N ARG A 300 4.09 -7.14 50.73
CA ARG A 300 5.08 -7.38 51.76
C ARG A 300 4.89 -6.29 52.80
N ASN A 301 3.77 -6.36 53.50
CA ASN A 301 3.60 -5.79 54.83
C ASN A 301 3.82 -6.97 55.80
N PHE A 302 5.05 -7.33 56.18
CA PHE A 302 5.80 -6.70 57.28
C PHE A 302 6.13 -5.22 57.15
#